data_AF-A0A7J8H1A3-F1
#
_entry.id   AF-A0A7J8H1A3-F1
#
_cell.length_a   1.000
_cell.length_b   1.000
_cell.length_c   1.000
_cell.angle_alpha   90.00
_cell.angle_beta   90.00
_cell.angle_gamma   90.00
#
_symmetry.space_group_name_H-M   'P 1'
#
loop_
_entity.id
_entity.type
_entity.pdbx_description
1 polymer ?
#
loop_
_entity_poly.entity_id
_entity_poly.type
_entity_poly.pdbx_seq_one_letter_code
_entity_poly.pdbx_strand_id
1 'polypeptide(L)'
;MLHQAMKRGEDTQGFHLLYPLIEQEVRDEEGQPVRLKRHNPIPFKSIKELKLTCVQYGSTAPYTQAMLEMLSLEALTPADWKNLARACLTPGDFLLWKSEYCGLCEKTALNRNQNPPILTTYEMLAGEGQYCANDQQLGYEGGAYAQISAAAKRAWYKLSANGRQTEDLSKIRQGPEEPFQVFVARLMETAKRLIGESDAGLILV
;
A
#
# COMPACT_ATOMS: atom_id res chain seq x y z
N MET A 1 -15.26 -15.19 0.19
CA MET A 1 -15.49 -13.76 0.51
C MET A 1 -15.49 -12.86 -0.73
N LEU A 2 -14.52 -12.92 -1.65
CA LEU A 2 -14.59 -12.16 -2.93
C LEU A 2 -15.78 -12.59 -3.81
N HIS A 3 -16.03 -13.91 -3.89
CA HIS A 3 -17.19 -14.51 -4.57
C HIS A 3 -18.56 -14.06 -4.02
N GLN A 4 -18.63 -13.65 -2.75
CA GLN A 4 -19.85 -13.11 -2.13
C GLN A 4 -20.03 -11.61 -2.43
N ALA A 5 -18.95 -10.84 -2.52
CA ALA A 5 -18.98 -9.45 -2.96
C ALA A 5 -19.38 -9.35 -4.45
N MET A 6 -18.87 -10.26 -5.29
CA MET A 6 -19.28 -10.40 -6.70
C MET A 6 -20.78 -10.70 -6.85
N LYS A 7 -21.33 -11.58 -5.98
CA LYS A 7 -22.78 -11.87 -5.95
C LYS A 7 -23.63 -10.70 -5.44
N ARG A 8 -23.04 -9.72 -4.74
CA ARG A 8 -23.72 -8.52 -4.23
C ARG A 8 -23.64 -7.31 -5.16
N GLY A 9 -23.01 -7.45 -6.33
CA GLY A 9 -22.87 -6.37 -7.31
C GLY A 9 -21.90 -5.26 -6.88
N GLU A 10 -21.01 -5.54 -5.91
CA GLU A 10 -19.94 -4.61 -5.55
C GLU A 10 -18.91 -4.51 -6.68
N ASP A 11 -18.42 -3.31 -7.00
CA ASP A 11 -17.37 -3.12 -8.01
C ASP A 11 -16.06 -3.77 -7.56
N THR A 12 -15.82 -4.99 -8.06
CA THR A 12 -14.62 -5.79 -7.77
C THR A 12 -13.54 -5.69 -8.84
N GLN A 13 -13.69 -4.83 -9.86
CA GLN A 13 -12.78 -4.83 -11.02
C GLN A 13 -11.32 -4.48 -10.65
N GLY A 14 -11.11 -3.73 -9.56
CA GLY A 14 -9.77 -3.44 -9.01
C GLY A 14 -9.21 -4.48 -8.03
N PHE A 15 -10.03 -5.44 -7.58
CA PHE A 15 -9.71 -6.34 -6.46
C PHE A 15 -9.40 -7.78 -6.90
N HIS A 16 -9.52 -8.09 -8.20
CA HIS A 16 -9.43 -9.46 -8.68
C HIS A 16 -8.00 -10.02 -8.71
N LEU A 17 -6.98 -9.18 -8.54
CA LEU A 17 -5.58 -9.58 -8.76
C LEU A 17 -4.57 -8.97 -7.78
N LEU A 18 -4.89 -8.95 -6.49
CA LEU A 18 -3.95 -8.53 -5.46
C LEU A 18 -3.46 -9.75 -4.71
N TYR A 19 -2.17 -10.04 -4.78
CA TYR A 19 -1.62 -11.27 -4.23
C TYR A 19 -0.14 -11.11 -3.81
N PRO A 20 0.20 -11.13 -2.52
CA PRO A 20 1.57 -11.27 -2.10
C PRO A 20 2.22 -12.56 -2.56
N LEU A 21 3.48 -12.42 -2.94
CA LEU A 21 4.44 -13.48 -3.05
C LEU A 21 4.99 -13.82 -1.66
N ILE A 22 4.91 -15.10 -1.30
CA ILE A 22 5.43 -15.68 -0.08
C ILE A 22 6.55 -16.66 -0.46
N GLU A 23 7.72 -16.53 0.14
CA GLU A 23 8.79 -17.52 0.01
C GLU A 23 8.67 -18.56 1.13
N GLN A 24 8.44 -19.83 0.77
CA GLN A 24 8.34 -20.93 1.72
C GLN A 24 9.49 -21.92 1.49
N GLU A 25 10.20 -22.28 2.56
CA GLU A 25 11.16 -23.40 2.51
C GLU A 25 10.40 -24.72 2.63
N VAL A 26 10.46 -25.52 1.58
CA VAL A 26 9.81 -26.83 1.45
C VAL A 26 10.90 -27.86 1.16
N ARG A 27 10.80 -29.05 1.73
CA ARG A 27 11.76 -30.11 1.44
C ARG A 27 11.37 -30.80 0.13
N ASP A 28 12.32 -30.98 -0.78
CA ASP A 28 12.11 -31.82 -1.96
C ASP A 28 12.03 -33.31 -1.59
N GLU A 29 11.84 -34.16 -2.60
CA GLU A 29 11.73 -35.62 -2.43
C GLU A 29 13.02 -36.25 -1.85
N GLU A 30 14.14 -35.53 -1.90
CA GLU A 30 15.45 -35.92 -1.40
C GLU A 30 15.75 -35.31 -0.01
N GLY A 31 14.83 -34.52 0.53
CA GLY A 31 14.93 -33.87 1.83
C GLY A 31 15.71 -32.56 1.84
N GLN A 32 16.12 -32.02 0.69
CA GLN A 32 16.84 -30.75 0.59
C GLN A 32 15.87 -29.57 0.70
N PRO A 33 16.25 -28.48 1.38
CA PRO A 33 15.41 -27.29 1.48
C PRO A 33 15.37 -26.55 0.13
N VAL A 34 14.20 -26.52 -0.49
CA VAL A 34 13.86 -25.76 -1.69
C VAL A 34 12.98 -24.57 -1.32
N ARG A 35 13.32 -23.39 -1.80
CA ARG A 35 12.47 -22.19 -1.66
C ARG A 35 11.42 -22.17 -2.74
N LEU A 36 10.16 -22.43 -2.36
CA LEU A 36 9.02 -22.29 -3.25
C LEU A 36 8.39 -20.91 -3.07
N LYS A 37 8.25 -20.19 -4.19
CA LYS A 37 7.53 -18.92 -4.25
C LYS A 37 6.05 -19.23 -4.49
N ARG A 38 5.20 -18.90 -3.52
CA ARG A 38 3.74 -19.05 -3.62
C ARG A 38 3.08 -17.69 -3.71
N HIS A 39 2.17 -17.53 -4.65
CA HIS A 39 1.35 -16.33 -4.81
C HIS A 39 0.02 -16.52 -4.09
N ASN A 40 -0.26 -15.70 -3.07
CA ASN A 40 -1.46 -15.78 -2.25
C ASN A 40 -2.22 -14.47 -2.29
N PRO A 41 -3.57 -14.43 -2.37
CA PRO A 41 -4.31 -13.18 -2.49
C PRO A 41 -4.23 -12.33 -1.23
N ILE A 42 -4.11 -11.00 -1.40
CA ILE A 42 -4.38 -10.04 -0.32
C ILE A 42 -5.86 -10.20 0.04
N PRO A 43 -6.20 -10.38 1.33
CA PRO A 43 -7.59 -10.44 1.74
C PRO A 43 -8.34 -9.17 1.35
N PHE A 44 -9.49 -9.33 0.68
CA PHE A 44 -10.38 -8.21 0.31
C PHE A 44 -10.69 -7.27 1.47
N LYS A 45 -10.88 -7.84 2.67
CA LYS A 45 -11.15 -7.08 3.88
C LYS A 45 -10.04 -6.06 4.17
N SER A 46 -8.78 -6.45 4.05
CA SER A 46 -7.64 -5.57 4.31
C SER A 46 -7.53 -4.44 3.30
N ILE A 47 -7.80 -4.72 2.00
CA ILE A 47 -7.82 -3.69 0.96
C ILE A 47 -8.98 -2.72 1.18
N LYS A 48 -10.17 -3.24 1.54
CA LYS A 48 -11.34 -2.44 1.88
C LYS A 48 -11.06 -1.53 3.06
N GLU A 49 -10.44 -2.05 4.12
CA GLU A 49 -10.06 -1.25 5.28
C GLU A 49 -9.04 -0.17 4.90
N LEU A 50 -7.99 -0.49 4.13
CA LEU A 50 -7.02 0.51 3.64
C LEU A 50 -7.71 1.62 2.83
N LYS A 51 -8.64 1.26 1.94
CA LYS A 51 -9.43 2.24 1.18
C LYS A 51 -10.23 3.15 2.11
N LEU A 52 -10.88 2.59 3.13
CA LEU A 52 -11.63 3.37 4.11
C LEU A 52 -10.73 4.31 4.90
N THR A 53 -9.53 3.87 5.31
CA THR A 53 -8.57 4.74 6.01
C THR A 53 -8.04 5.85 5.11
N CYS A 54 -7.78 5.57 3.81
CA CYS A 54 -7.41 6.60 2.84
C CYS A 54 -8.50 7.67 2.69
N VAL A 55 -9.78 7.28 2.69
CA VAL A 55 -10.91 8.20 2.58
C VAL A 55 -11.11 8.99 3.88
N GLN A 56 -10.98 8.33 5.04
CA GLN A 56 -11.29 8.91 6.35
C GLN A 56 -10.17 9.77 6.92
N TYR A 57 -8.91 9.38 6.73
CA TYR A 57 -7.76 10.05 7.33
C TYR A 57 -6.83 10.68 6.29
N GLY A 58 -6.99 10.30 5.02
CA GLY A 58 -6.05 10.65 3.95
C GLY A 58 -5.05 9.53 3.69
N SER A 59 -4.53 9.48 2.46
CA SER A 59 -3.60 8.46 1.97
C SER A 59 -2.24 8.49 2.68
N THR A 60 -1.83 9.64 3.22
CA THR A 60 -0.53 9.85 3.88
C THR A 60 -0.62 10.05 5.38
N ALA A 61 -1.80 9.95 6.00
CA ALA A 61 -1.92 10.00 7.46
C ALA A 61 -1.13 8.85 8.12
N PRO A 62 -0.52 9.06 9.30
CA PRO A 62 0.30 8.05 9.97
C PRO A 62 -0.41 6.69 10.13
N TYR A 63 -1.71 6.70 10.47
CA TYR A 63 -2.49 5.46 10.58
C TYR A 63 -2.62 4.72 9.25
N THR A 64 -2.89 5.45 8.17
CA THR A 64 -2.98 4.89 6.82
C THR A 64 -1.64 4.33 6.34
N GLN A 65 -0.53 5.02 6.66
CA GLN A 65 0.82 4.53 6.35
C GLN A 65 1.12 3.22 7.09
N ALA A 66 0.82 3.14 8.39
CA ALA A 66 0.99 1.91 9.16
C ALA A 66 0.16 0.75 8.58
N MET A 67 -1.06 1.02 8.13
CA MET A 67 -1.90 0.02 7.47
C MET A 67 -1.31 -0.46 6.14
N LEU A 68 -0.76 0.45 5.33
CA LEU A 68 -0.06 0.13 4.10
C LEU A 68 1.18 -0.74 4.37
N GLU A 69 1.93 -0.45 5.44
CA GLU A 69 3.10 -1.24 5.83
C GLU A 69 2.73 -2.66 6.24
N MET A 70 1.69 -2.83 7.06
CA MET A 70 1.20 -4.16 7.44
C MET A 70 0.78 -4.99 6.21
N LEU A 71 0.12 -4.36 5.24
CA LEU A 71 -0.30 -4.99 3.99
C LEU A 71 0.85 -5.35 3.05
N SER A 72 2.01 -4.71 3.20
CA SER A 72 3.19 -4.89 2.34
C SER A 72 4.39 -5.52 3.07
N LEU A 73 4.12 -6.24 4.16
CA LEU A 73 5.11 -7.09 4.82
C LEU A 73 5.57 -8.23 3.90
N GLU A 74 4.61 -8.83 3.19
CA GLU A 74 4.90 -9.80 2.14
C GLU A 74 5.25 -9.09 0.82
N ALA A 75 6.02 -9.75 -0.03
CA ALA A 75 6.44 -9.19 -1.30
C ALA A 75 5.24 -9.01 -2.24
N LEU A 76 5.03 -7.82 -2.78
CA LEU A 76 3.99 -7.56 -3.78
C LEU A 76 4.62 -7.37 -5.17
N THR A 77 3.97 -7.88 -6.21
CA THR A 77 4.40 -7.62 -7.59
C THR A 77 4.13 -6.16 -7.99
N PRO A 78 4.76 -5.64 -9.06
CA PRO A 78 4.42 -4.32 -9.58
C PRO A 78 2.93 -4.16 -9.93
N ALA A 79 2.30 -5.20 -10.47
CA ALA A 79 0.87 -5.21 -10.77
C ALA A 79 0.02 -5.14 -9.49
N ASP A 80 0.43 -5.86 -8.44
CA ASP A 80 -0.25 -5.80 -7.15
C ASP A 80 -0.21 -4.38 -6.59
N TRP A 81 0.96 -3.73 -6.59
CA TRP A 81 1.08 -2.34 -6.14
C TRP A 81 0.20 -1.38 -6.96
N LYS A 82 0.18 -1.51 -8.29
CA LYS A 82 -0.66 -0.68 -9.18
C LYS A 82 -2.14 -0.88 -8.88
N ASN A 83 -2.58 -2.12 -8.67
CA ASN A 83 -3.97 -2.45 -8.34
C ASN A 83 -4.36 -1.93 -6.96
N LEU A 84 -3.46 -2.04 -5.96
CA LEU A 84 -3.68 -1.59 -4.60
C LEU A 84 -3.84 -0.07 -4.57
N ALA A 85 -2.92 0.65 -5.22
CA ALA A 85 -2.98 2.09 -5.38
C ALA A 85 -4.25 2.52 -6.09
N ARG A 86 -4.61 1.88 -7.21
CA ARG A 86 -5.85 2.19 -7.95
C ARG A 86 -7.12 1.95 -7.12
N ALA A 87 -7.12 0.94 -6.26
CA ALA A 87 -8.29 0.61 -5.43
C ALA A 87 -8.50 1.60 -4.27
N CYS A 88 -7.40 2.11 -3.69
CA CYS A 88 -7.44 2.88 -2.44
C CYS A 88 -7.30 4.39 -2.63
N LEU A 89 -6.63 4.84 -3.69
CA LEU A 89 -6.38 6.25 -3.96
C LEU A 89 -7.51 6.86 -4.81
N THR A 90 -7.62 8.19 -4.75
CA THR A 90 -8.45 8.92 -5.72
C THR A 90 -7.84 8.81 -7.12
N PRO A 91 -8.61 9.01 -8.21
CA PRO A 91 -8.06 8.95 -9.57
C PRO A 91 -6.88 9.90 -9.78
N GLY A 92 -6.92 11.11 -9.19
CA GLY A 92 -5.82 12.08 -9.26
C GLY A 92 -4.58 11.61 -8.50
N ASP A 93 -4.76 11.17 -7.25
CA ASP A 93 -3.65 10.67 -6.43
C ASP A 93 -3.03 9.40 -7.01
N PHE A 94 -3.82 8.53 -7.65
CA PHE A 94 -3.32 7.36 -8.35
C PHE A 94 -2.38 7.74 -9.51
N LEU A 95 -2.73 8.77 -10.29
CA LEU A 95 -1.87 9.23 -11.39
C LEU A 95 -0.56 9.84 -10.86
N LEU A 96 -0.64 10.65 -9.80
CA LEU A 96 0.54 11.21 -9.14
C LEU A 96 1.43 10.10 -8.57
N TRP A 97 0.84 9.15 -7.86
CA TRP A 97 1.53 7.98 -7.33
C TRP A 97 2.22 7.19 -8.45
N LYS A 98 1.51 6.91 -9.55
CA LYS A 98 2.05 6.14 -10.67
C LYS A 98 3.25 6.85 -11.30
N SER A 99 3.16 8.17 -11.50
CA SER A 99 4.25 8.98 -12.04
C SER A 99 5.49 8.93 -11.14
N GLU A 100 5.31 9.15 -9.83
CA GLU A 100 6.41 9.08 -8.86
C GLU A 100 7.01 7.66 -8.76
N TYR A 101 6.18 6.64 -8.79
CA TYR A 101 6.60 5.25 -8.76
C TYR A 101 7.49 4.90 -9.96
N CYS A 102 7.07 5.25 -11.18
CA CYS A 102 7.86 5.03 -12.39
C CYS A 102 9.21 5.76 -12.31
N GLY A 103 9.24 7.02 -11.89
CA GLY A 103 10.48 7.79 -11.73
C GLY A 103 11.42 7.20 -10.67
N LEU A 104 10.88 6.62 -9.58
CA LEU A 104 11.69 5.91 -8.58
C LEU A 104 12.22 4.57 -9.10
N CYS A 105 11.45 3.84 -9.92
CA CYS A 105 11.90 2.62 -10.58
C CYS A 105 13.07 2.89 -11.53
N GLU A 106 12.98 3.96 -12.33
CA GLU A 106 14.05 4.37 -13.25
C GLU A 106 15.36 4.69 -12.50
N LYS A 107 15.27 5.53 -11.46
CA LYS A 107 16.42 5.85 -10.59
C LYS A 107 17.03 4.60 -9.96
N THR A 108 16.19 3.67 -9.50
CA THR A 108 16.65 2.43 -8.88
C THR A 108 17.38 1.53 -9.87
N ALA A 109 16.85 1.38 -11.08
CA ALA A 109 17.49 0.62 -12.15
C ALA A 109 18.86 1.22 -12.54
N LEU A 110 18.94 2.55 -12.69
CA LEU A 110 20.19 3.25 -13.00
C LEU A 110 21.26 3.04 -11.92
N ASN A 111 20.90 3.20 -10.65
CA ASN A 111 21.85 3.08 -9.53
C ASN A 111 22.37 1.65 -9.36
N ARG A 112 21.54 0.62 -9.61
CA ARG A 112 21.92 -0.79 -9.40
C ARG A 112 22.83 -1.35 -10.50
N ASN A 113 22.79 -0.76 -11.69
CA ASN A 113 23.62 -1.18 -12.82
C ASN A 113 25.07 -0.68 -12.75
N GLN A 114 25.49 -0.03 -11.64
CA GLN A 114 26.78 0.64 -11.57
C GLN A 114 27.95 -0.25 -11.15
N ASN A 115 27.80 -1.30 -10.30
CA ASN A 115 28.81 -2.34 -10.05
C ASN A 115 28.49 -3.27 -8.85
N PRO A 116 28.53 -4.62 -8.98
CA PRO A 116 28.36 -5.38 -10.22
C PRO A 116 26.92 -5.24 -10.72
N PRO A 117 26.68 -5.27 -12.04
CA PRO A 117 25.33 -5.13 -12.59
C PRO A 117 24.45 -6.30 -12.13
N ILE A 118 23.45 -5.99 -11.30
CA ILE A 118 22.35 -6.91 -11.05
C ILE A 118 21.30 -6.61 -12.12
N LEU A 119 20.79 -7.65 -12.80
CA LEU A 119 19.86 -7.60 -13.94
C LEU A 119 18.46 -7.02 -13.64
N THR A 120 18.34 -6.09 -12.69
CA THR A 120 17.08 -5.43 -12.34
C THR A 120 16.85 -4.23 -13.25
N THR A 121 16.01 -4.40 -14.28
CA THR A 121 15.68 -3.35 -15.24
C THR A 121 14.52 -2.46 -14.77
N TYR A 122 14.38 -1.28 -15.39
CA TYR A 122 13.19 -0.44 -15.19
C TYR A 122 11.90 -1.22 -15.47
N GLU A 123 11.84 -1.95 -16.59
CA GLU A 123 10.65 -2.71 -17.00
C GLU A 123 10.26 -3.75 -15.96
N MET A 124 11.24 -4.40 -15.33
CA MET A 124 11.01 -5.35 -14.24
C MET A 124 10.41 -4.66 -13.01
N LEU A 125 11.02 -3.56 -12.56
CA LEU A 125 10.54 -2.81 -11.40
C LEU A 125 9.17 -2.18 -11.65
N ALA A 126 8.96 -1.61 -12.82
CA ALA A 126 7.70 -0.99 -13.19
C ALA A 126 6.63 -2.00 -13.58
N GLY A 127 6.97 -3.26 -13.90
CA GLY A 127 6.04 -4.24 -14.47
C GLY A 127 5.52 -3.78 -15.84
N GLU A 128 6.44 -3.42 -16.73
CA GLU A 128 6.21 -2.94 -18.09
C GLU A 128 6.98 -3.80 -19.10
N GLY A 129 6.80 -3.54 -20.40
CA GLY A 129 7.45 -4.32 -21.45
C GLY A 129 7.11 -5.81 -21.35
N GLN A 130 8.13 -6.66 -21.34
CA GLN A 130 7.98 -8.11 -21.20
C GLN A 130 7.38 -8.54 -19.86
N TYR A 131 7.42 -7.67 -18.84
CA TYR A 131 6.88 -7.93 -17.50
C TYR A 131 5.47 -7.38 -17.29
N CYS A 132 4.77 -6.99 -18.36
CA CYS A 132 3.42 -6.41 -18.23
C CYS A 132 2.38 -7.41 -17.73
N ALA A 133 2.54 -8.70 -18.04
CA ALA A 133 1.67 -9.76 -17.56
C ALA A 133 2.07 -10.22 -16.15
N ASN A 134 1.08 -10.44 -15.28
CA ASN A 134 1.31 -10.83 -13.88
C ASN A 134 2.18 -12.09 -13.75
N ASP A 135 1.99 -13.09 -14.60
CA ASP A 135 2.76 -14.34 -14.55
C ASP A 135 4.27 -14.11 -14.74
N GLN A 136 4.64 -13.09 -15.52
CA GLN A 136 6.03 -12.68 -15.73
C GLN A 136 6.62 -11.96 -14.51
N GLN A 137 5.78 -11.56 -13.55
CA GLN A 137 6.18 -10.85 -12.34
C GLN A 137 6.35 -11.76 -11.12
N LEU A 138 6.05 -13.05 -11.22
CA LEU A 138 6.08 -14.01 -10.09
C LEU A 138 7.47 -14.64 -9.86
N GLY A 139 8.35 -14.53 -10.86
CA GLY A 139 9.66 -15.18 -10.88
C GLY A 139 10.83 -14.27 -10.58
N TYR A 140 10.61 -13.04 -10.10
CA TYR A 140 11.70 -12.09 -9.94
C TYR A 140 12.76 -12.62 -8.96
N GLU A 141 14.02 -12.59 -9.38
CA GLU A 141 15.16 -13.01 -8.57
C GLU A 141 15.78 -11.86 -7.77
N GLY A 142 16.45 -12.21 -6.68
CA GLY A 142 17.14 -11.27 -5.80
C GLY A 142 16.21 -10.28 -5.10
N GLY A 143 16.76 -9.15 -4.63
CA GLY A 143 16.02 -8.13 -3.87
C GLY A 143 15.09 -7.23 -4.69
N ALA A 144 14.56 -7.68 -5.85
CA ALA A 144 13.72 -6.86 -6.71
C ALA A 144 12.39 -6.47 -6.05
N TYR A 145 11.70 -7.40 -5.38
CA TYR A 145 10.46 -7.08 -4.67
C TYR A 145 10.65 -6.06 -3.55
N ALA A 146 11.78 -6.12 -2.83
CA ALA A 146 12.11 -5.12 -1.83
C ALA A 146 12.26 -3.72 -2.44
N GLN A 147 12.84 -3.63 -3.64
CA GLN A 147 12.98 -2.36 -4.37
C GLN A 147 11.65 -1.85 -4.90
N ILE A 148 10.82 -2.74 -5.45
CA ILE A 148 9.46 -2.45 -5.89
C ILE A 148 8.64 -1.88 -4.72
N SER A 149 8.62 -2.60 -3.59
CA SER A 149 7.93 -2.15 -2.38
C SER A 149 8.49 -0.84 -1.83
N ALA A 150 9.80 -0.64 -1.84
CA ALA A 150 10.40 0.61 -1.40
C ALA A 150 10.02 1.79 -2.31
N ALA A 151 10.04 1.60 -3.63
CA ALA A 151 9.65 2.62 -4.61
C ALA A 151 8.15 2.95 -4.48
N ALA A 152 7.30 1.93 -4.40
CA ALA A 152 5.85 2.07 -4.28
C ALA A 152 5.44 2.81 -2.99
N LYS A 153 6.04 2.44 -1.85
CA LYS A 153 5.81 3.13 -0.57
C LYS A 153 6.30 4.57 -0.58
N ARG A 154 7.51 4.82 -1.11
CA ARG A 154 8.02 6.20 -1.23
C ARG A 154 7.15 7.07 -2.13
N ALA A 155 6.66 6.52 -3.26
CA ALA A 155 5.72 7.21 -4.12
C ALA A 155 4.40 7.54 -3.37
N TRP A 156 3.93 6.61 -2.53
CA TRP A 156 2.73 6.81 -1.71
C TRP A 156 2.92 7.91 -0.67
N TYR A 157 4.04 7.91 0.03
CA TYR A 157 4.33 8.90 1.08
C TYR A 157 4.57 10.31 0.53
N LYS A 158 4.89 10.43 -0.76
CA LYS A 158 5.01 11.71 -1.46
C LYS A 158 3.68 12.32 -1.89
N LEU A 159 2.58 11.57 -1.83
CA LEU A 159 1.27 12.16 -2.08
C LEU A 159 1.05 13.30 -1.09
N SER A 160 0.70 14.48 -1.57
CA SER A 160 0.46 15.61 -0.69
C SER A 160 -0.63 15.24 0.32
N ALA A 161 -0.42 15.58 1.59
CA ALA A 161 -1.51 15.72 2.55
C ALA A 161 -2.36 16.90 2.08
N ASN A 162 -3.23 16.67 1.08
CA ASN A 162 -4.17 17.67 0.62
C ASN A 162 -4.91 18.17 1.88
N GLY A 163 -5.06 19.48 2.03
CA GLY A 163 -5.51 20.19 3.25
C GLY A 163 -6.86 19.77 3.87
N ARG A 164 -7.42 18.63 3.48
CA ARG A 164 -8.53 17.90 4.12
C ARG A 164 -8.23 17.45 5.55
N GLN A 165 -6.97 17.22 5.92
CA GLN A 165 -6.65 16.67 7.25
C GLN A 165 -7.06 17.61 8.40
N THR A 166 -7.00 18.93 8.21
CA THR A 166 -7.42 19.91 9.21
C THR A 166 -8.93 20.15 9.20
N GLU A 167 -9.59 20.02 8.05
CA GLU A 167 -11.06 20.12 7.95
C GLU A 167 -11.78 19.00 8.72
N ASP A 168 -11.24 17.78 8.77
CA ASP A 168 -11.90 16.66 9.45
C ASP A 168 -11.85 16.73 10.98
N LEU A 169 -10.81 17.33 11.58
CA LEU A 169 -10.79 17.60 13.01
C LEU A 169 -11.86 18.62 13.42
N SER A 170 -12.05 19.67 12.61
CA SER A 170 -13.03 20.73 12.88
C SER A 170 -14.50 20.25 12.89
N LYS A 171 -14.78 19.07 12.31
CA LYS A 171 -16.10 18.44 12.28
C LYS A 171 -16.41 17.62 13.54
N ILE A 172 -15.42 17.30 14.36
CA ILE A 172 -15.61 16.56 15.60
C ILE A 172 -16.20 17.53 16.64
N ARG A 173 -17.52 17.44 16.85
CA ARG A 173 -18.24 18.21 17.86
C ARG A 173 -18.75 17.29 18.96
N GLN A 174 -18.80 17.83 20.18
CA GLN A 174 -19.46 17.17 21.29
C GLN A 174 -20.97 17.08 21.01
N GLY A 175 -21.54 15.88 21.11
CA GLY A 175 -22.99 15.70 21.03
C GLY A 175 -23.71 16.26 22.27
N PRO A 176 -25.01 16.59 22.16
CA PRO A 176 -25.77 17.14 23.30
C PRO A 176 -25.84 16.18 24.50
N GLU A 177 -25.81 14.86 24.24
CA GLU A 177 -25.86 13.79 25.26
C GLU A 177 -24.49 13.12 25.47
N GLU A 178 -23.43 13.61 24.83
CA GLU A 178 -22.11 12.98 24.92
C GLU A 178 -21.34 13.51 26.13
N PRO A 179 -20.89 12.65 27.06
CA PRO A 179 -20.02 13.09 28.14
C PRO A 179 -18.74 13.70 27.59
N PHE A 180 -18.28 14.80 28.19
CA PHE A 180 -17.10 15.54 27.73
C PHE A 180 -15.85 14.66 27.58
N GLN A 181 -15.65 13.71 28.51
CA GLN A 181 -14.52 12.76 28.46
C GLN A 181 -14.54 11.87 27.22
N VAL A 182 -15.73 11.45 26.77
CA VAL A 182 -15.90 10.63 25.56
C VAL A 182 -15.59 11.47 24.32
N PHE A 183 -16.05 12.71 24.29
CA PHE A 183 -15.73 13.66 23.23
C PHE A 183 -14.20 13.88 23.10
N VAL A 184 -13.53 14.19 24.22
CA VAL A 184 -12.08 14.40 24.24
C VAL A 184 -11.33 13.14 23.79
N ALA A 185 -11.75 11.95 24.25
CA ALA A 185 -11.14 10.70 23.83
C ALA A 185 -11.22 10.50 22.30
N ARG A 186 -12.38 10.73 21.68
CA ARG A 186 -12.54 10.63 20.21
C ARG A 186 -11.73 11.68 19.47
N LEU A 187 -11.69 12.92 19.97
CA LEU A 187 -10.92 14.01 19.37
C LEU A 187 -9.43 13.69 19.38
N MET A 188 -8.88 13.28 20.53
CA MET A 188 -7.47 12.90 20.69
C MET A 188 -7.11 11.68 19.84
N GLU A 189 -7.96 10.65 19.80
CA GLU A 189 -7.73 9.48 18.96
C GLU A 189 -7.69 9.85 17.47
N THR A 190 -8.62 10.69 17.02
CA THR A 190 -8.67 11.12 15.62
C THR A 190 -7.48 12.02 15.26
N ALA A 191 -7.10 12.93 16.16
CA ALA A 191 -5.89 13.74 16.00
C ALA A 191 -4.64 12.85 15.90
N LYS A 192 -4.46 11.88 16.80
CA LYS A 192 -3.34 10.95 16.75
C LYS A 192 -3.28 10.20 15.42
N ARG A 193 -4.42 9.77 14.87
CA ARG A 193 -4.48 9.05 13.58
C ARG A 193 -4.19 9.95 12.38
N LEU A 194 -4.56 11.23 12.44
CA LEU A 194 -4.41 12.21 11.35
C LEU A 194 -3.04 12.85 11.29
N ILE A 195 -2.54 13.37 12.43
CA ILE A 195 -1.34 14.21 12.52
C ILE A 195 -0.20 13.57 13.31
N GLY A 196 -0.41 12.40 13.92
CA GLY A 196 0.61 11.70 14.71
C GLY A 196 0.71 12.21 16.15
N GLU A 197 1.40 11.44 17.02
CA GLU A 197 1.44 11.71 18.47
C GLU A 197 2.14 13.02 18.86
N SER A 198 3.19 13.41 18.14
CA SER A 198 4.00 14.61 18.46
C SER A 198 3.23 15.91 18.21
N ASP A 199 2.38 15.94 17.19
CA ASP A 199 1.70 17.17 16.75
C ASP A 199 0.28 17.27 17.30
N ALA A 200 -0.33 16.15 17.71
CA ALA A 200 -1.67 16.12 18.32
C ALA A 200 -1.76 16.92 19.63
N GLY A 201 -0.69 16.94 20.43
CA GLY A 201 -0.64 17.74 21.66
C GLY A 201 -0.45 19.23 21.44
N LEU A 202 0.02 19.65 20.25
CA LEU A 202 0.36 21.04 19.93
C LEU A 202 -0.79 21.78 19.24
N ILE A 203 -1.70 21.06 18.58
CA ILE A 203 -2.84 21.62 17.83
C ILE A 203 -4.13 21.68 18.67
N LEU A 204 -4.23 20.92 19.76
CA LEU A 204 -5.44 20.80 20.58
C LEU A 204 -5.45 21.65 21.86
N VAL A 205 -4.48 22.57 22.03
CA VAL A 205 -4.36 23.48 23.19
C VAL A 205 -4.81 24.89 22.81
#